data_AF-A0A933E8R9-F1
#
_entry.id   AF-A0A933E8R9-F1
#
_cell.length_a   1.000
_cell.length_b   1.000
_cell.length_c   1.000
_cell.angle_alpha   90.00
_cell.angle_beta   90.00
_cell.angle_gamma   90.00
#
_symmetry.space_group_name_H-M   'P 1'
#
loop_
_entity.id
_entity.type
_entity.pdbx_description
1 polymer ?
#
loop_
_entity_poly.entity_id
_entity_poly.type
_entity_poly.pdbx_seq_one_letter_code
_entity_poly.pdbx_strand_id
1 'polypeptide(L)'
;MYPPTLSYDEIAARRRKNILKATLGFIGITVLVLTAWIYFKELEPGTPLLNNVVVFALVNLNIILLMVLALMVVRNLVRLFYAARTGPGGSRLQVKLILAFVGFTLVPSVVLFFLASGLINKSFNTIFSMKVENALKGSFEVAQTFYRETERNVLADAEQLARRIERSGWGSSPAGAARWKSSLEAERKEMGLDAAWLFGADRKEVASARRGDLPESGTFQAQAGYLDKVLEGEPRSSVESWGEGDAVLGVYPLKAGGKVTGFVVVSKYISYR
;
A
#
# COMPACT_ATOMS: atom_id res chain seq x y z
N MET A 1 35.37 75.33 -16.94
CA MET A 1 34.33 74.75 -17.80
C MET A 1 33.66 73.63 -17.00
N TYR A 2 32.52 73.88 -16.37
CA TYR A 2 31.81 72.88 -15.55
C TYR A 2 30.97 71.97 -16.46
N PRO A 3 30.95 70.63 -16.26
CA PRO A 3 30.16 69.74 -17.11
C PRO A 3 28.66 69.82 -16.75
N PRO A 4 27.76 69.54 -17.71
CA PRO A 4 26.32 69.71 -17.54
C PRO A 4 25.79 68.68 -16.55
N THR A 5 25.06 69.15 -15.54
CA THR A 5 24.38 68.30 -14.56
C THR A 5 23.32 67.45 -15.26
N LEU A 6 23.43 66.12 -15.13
CA LEU A 6 22.36 65.17 -15.47
C LEU A 6 21.04 65.65 -14.84
N SER A 7 19.97 65.73 -15.65
CA SER A 7 18.64 66.11 -15.17
C SER A 7 18.13 65.10 -14.15
N TYR A 8 17.56 65.58 -13.04
CA TYR A 8 17.04 64.75 -11.94
C TYR A 8 16.04 63.67 -12.43
N ASP A 9 15.34 63.94 -13.53
CA ASP A 9 14.36 63.03 -14.14
C ASP A 9 15.00 61.78 -14.76
N GLU A 10 16.21 61.88 -15.34
CA GLU A 10 16.92 60.75 -15.95
C GLU A 10 17.43 59.77 -14.89
N ILE A 11 17.83 60.28 -13.73
CA ILE A 11 18.29 59.47 -12.58
C ILE A 11 17.11 58.71 -11.95
N ALA A 12 15.95 59.36 -11.80
CA ALA A 12 14.75 58.75 -11.25
C ALA A 12 14.17 57.65 -12.17
N ALA A 13 14.17 57.87 -13.49
CA ALA A 13 13.73 56.89 -14.48
C ALA A 13 14.63 55.65 -14.54
N ARG A 14 15.97 55.84 -14.50
CA ARG A 14 16.94 54.73 -14.45
C ARG A 14 16.80 53.89 -13.18
N ARG A 15 16.57 54.52 -12.02
CA ARG A 15 16.43 53.80 -10.73
C ARG A 15 15.17 52.92 -10.72
N ARG A 16 14.04 53.38 -11.27
CA ARG A 16 12.81 52.55 -11.41
C ARG A 16 13.02 51.36 -12.35
N LYS A 17 13.70 51.56 -13.48
CA LYS A 17 13.99 50.48 -14.45
C LYS A 17 14.92 49.41 -13.85
N ASN A 18 15.92 49.83 -13.07
CA ASN A 18 16.86 48.90 -12.43
C ASN A 18 16.22 48.10 -11.29
N ILE A 19 15.33 48.72 -10.50
CA ILE A 19 14.56 48.00 -9.47
C ILE A 19 13.64 46.96 -10.11
N LEU A 20 12.93 47.32 -11.19
CA LEU A 20 12.06 46.38 -11.91
C LEU A 20 12.83 45.17 -12.45
N LYS A 21 13.99 45.41 -13.07
CA LYS A 21 14.90 44.36 -13.57
C LYS A 21 15.44 43.48 -12.45
N ALA A 22 15.84 44.06 -11.31
CA ALA A 22 16.32 43.31 -10.16
C ALA A 22 15.21 42.42 -9.56
N THR A 23 13.98 42.93 -9.47
CA THR A 23 12.84 42.12 -9.00
C THR A 23 12.47 40.99 -9.96
N LEU A 24 12.48 41.23 -11.28
CA LEU A 24 12.28 40.15 -12.25
C LEU A 24 13.41 39.11 -12.20
N GLY A 25 14.66 39.56 -12.03
CA GLY A 25 15.81 38.68 -11.89
C GLY A 25 15.73 37.79 -10.64
N PHE A 26 15.32 38.35 -9.50
CA PHE A 26 15.14 37.59 -8.26
C PHE A 26 14.04 36.54 -8.37
N ILE A 27 12.91 36.89 -9.00
CA ILE A 27 11.84 35.92 -9.30
C ILE A 27 12.40 34.81 -10.19
N GLY A 28 13.06 35.16 -11.30
CA GLY A 28 13.63 34.19 -12.23
C GLY A 28 14.60 33.23 -11.56
N ILE A 29 15.54 33.73 -10.75
CA ILE A 29 16.52 32.90 -10.02
C ILE A 29 15.81 31.97 -9.04
N THR A 30 14.84 32.46 -8.28
CA THR A 30 14.18 31.64 -7.27
C THR A 30 13.32 30.55 -7.90
N VAL A 31 12.67 30.84 -9.04
CA VAL A 31 11.93 29.83 -9.83
C VAL A 31 12.88 28.75 -10.33
N LEU A 32 14.06 29.13 -10.79
CA LEU A 32 15.10 28.22 -11.30
C LEU A 32 15.66 27.33 -10.17
N VAL A 33 15.89 27.89 -8.98
CA VAL A 33 16.34 27.14 -7.79
C VAL A 33 15.27 26.16 -7.31
N LEU A 34 14.00 26.57 -7.28
CA LEU A 34 12.92 25.71 -6.82
C LEU A 34 12.62 24.57 -7.79
N THR A 35 12.62 24.85 -9.10
CA THR A 35 12.50 23.81 -10.13
C THR A 35 13.65 22.82 -10.03
N ALA A 36 14.90 23.30 -9.89
CA ALA A 36 16.05 22.42 -9.70
C ALA A 36 15.96 21.57 -8.42
N TRP A 37 15.49 22.15 -7.30
CA TRP A 37 15.32 21.43 -6.03
C TRP A 37 14.28 20.32 -6.12
N ILE A 38 13.16 20.56 -6.82
CA ILE A 38 12.12 19.55 -7.05
C ILE A 38 12.63 18.43 -7.96
N TYR A 39 13.31 18.76 -9.07
CA TYR A 39 13.94 17.77 -9.94
C TYR A 39 14.96 16.90 -9.20
N PHE A 40 15.72 17.49 -8.28
CA PHE A 40 16.67 16.75 -7.45
C PHE A 40 15.96 15.77 -6.51
N LYS A 41 14.77 16.11 -6.00
CA LYS A 41 13.94 15.24 -5.17
C LYS A 41 13.25 14.11 -5.94
N GLU A 42 13.06 14.25 -7.25
CA GLU A 42 12.52 13.17 -8.09
C GLU A 42 13.49 12.00 -8.27
N LEU A 43 14.80 12.27 -8.14
CA LEU A 43 15.84 11.25 -8.22
C LEU A 43 15.87 10.34 -6.97
N GLU A 44 15.15 10.70 -5.90
CA GLU A 44 14.97 9.83 -4.72
C GLU A 44 13.94 8.72 -5.04
N PRO A 45 14.31 7.44 -5.01
CA PRO A 45 13.39 6.34 -5.31
C PRO A 45 12.24 6.30 -4.29
N GLY A 46 10.99 6.41 -4.76
CA GLY A 46 9.81 6.16 -3.94
C GLY A 46 8.92 7.37 -3.61
N THR A 47 9.18 8.56 -4.14
CA THR A 47 8.24 9.70 -4.02
C THR A 47 7.44 9.90 -5.31
N PRO A 48 6.22 9.34 -5.44
CA PRO A 48 5.36 9.55 -6.61
C PRO A 48 4.65 10.91 -6.54
N LEU A 49 5.34 11.97 -6.11
CA LEU A 49 4.80 13.34 -6.15
C LEU A 49 4.68 13.85 -7.60
N LEU A 50 5.38 13.20 -8.54
CA LEU A 50 5.68 13.74 -9.88
C LEU A 50 5.14 12.91 -11.04
N ASN A 51 4.46 11.78 -10.76
CA ASN A 51 3.87 10.97 -11.83
C ASN A 51 2.67 11.65 -12.52
N ASN A 52 2.26 12.83 -12.03
CA ASN A 52 1.18 13.62 -12.62
C ASN A 52 1.68 15.02 -12.99
N VAL A 53 2.02 15.19 -14.27
CA VAL A 53 2.49 16.46 -14.88
C VAL A 53 1.59 17.65 -14.51
N VAL A 54 0.28 17.41 -14.32
CA VAL A 54 -0.68 18.43 -13.90
C VAL A 54 -0.41 18.93 -12.49
N VAL A 55 -0.14 18.04 -11.54
CA VAL A 55 0.14 18.40 -10.14
C VAL A 55 1.47 19.15 -10.06
N PHE A 56 2.50 18.68 -10.78
CA PHE A 56 3.78 19.37 -10.88
C PHE A 56 3.61 20.80 -11.44
N ALA A 57 2.85 20.95 -12.52
CA ALA A 57 2.57 22.26 -13.12
C ALA A 57 1.81 23.18 -12.15
N LEU A 58 0.78 22.67 -11.46
CA LEU A 58 0.00 23.47 -10.50
C LEU A 58 0.83 23.94 -9.32
N VAL A 59 1.65 23.06 -8.73
CA VAL A 59 2.50 23.41 -7.58
C VAL A 59 3.53 24.46 -8.00
N ASN A 60 4.22 24.27 -9.12
CA ASN A 60 5.18 25.26 -9.62
C ASN A 60 4.50 26.59 -9.95
N LEU A 61 3.35 26.58 -10.62
CA LEU A 61 2.58 27.78 -10.92
C LEU A 61 2.18 28.52 -9.65
N ASN A 62 1.69 27.80 -8.63
CA ASN A 62 1.28 28.39 -7.37
C ASN A 62 2.48 29.02 -6.64
N ILE A 63 3.63 28.35 -6.63
CA ILE A 63 4.85 28.89 -6.02
C ILE A 63 5.34 30.13 -6.77
N ILE A 64 5.36 30.13 -8.10
CA ILE A 64 5.69 31.31 -8.91
C ILE A 64 4.75 32.47 -8.55
N LEU A 65 3.44 32.22 -8.50
CA LEU A 65 2.44 33.23 -8.18
C LEU A 65 2.63 33.81 -6.77
N LEU A 66 2.84 32.95 -5.78
CA LEU A 66 3.13 33.35 -4.40
C LEU A 66 4.42 34.16 -4.29
N MET A 67 5.46 33.80 -5.04
CA MET A 67 6.70 34.57 -5.06
C MET A 67 6.55 35.94 -5.71
N VAL A 68 5.85 36.02 -6.84
CA VAL A 68 5.54 37.31 -7.49
C VAL A 68 4.77 38.20 -6.52
N LEU A 69 3.76 37.65 -5.85
CA LEU A 69 2.98 38.34 -4.84
C LEU A 69 3.84 38.79 -3.66
N ALA A 70 4.62 37.89 -3.07
CA ALA A 70 5.50 38.17 -1.94
C ALA A 70 6.50 39.28 -2.28
N LEU A 71 7.11 39.22 -3.47
CA LEU A 71 8.04 40.23 -3.93
C LEU A 71 7.34 41.58 -4.19
N MET A 72 6.12 41.57 -4.72
CA MET A 72 5.33 42.78 -4.91
C MET A 72 5.00 43.44 -3.56
N VAL A 73 4.63 42.63 -2.56
CA VAL A 73 4.39 43.07 -1.18
C VAL A 73 5.66 43.63 -0.56
N VAL A 74 6.77 42.87 -0.55
CA VAL A 74 8.06 43.29 0.02
C VAL A 74 8.54 44.59 -0.64
N ARG A 75 8.46 44.70 -1.98
CA ARG A 75 8.83 45.94 -2.70
C ARG A 75 8.01 47.13 -2.22
N ASN A 76 6.70 46.96 -2.04
CA ASN A 76 5.84 48.02 -1.55
C ASN A 76 6.15 48.38 -0.10
N LEU A 77 6.40 47.38 0.77
CA LEU A 77 6.78 47.59 2.17
C LEU A 77 8.12 48.33 2.28
N VAL A 78 9.13 47.95 1.50
CA VAL A 78 10.44 48.61 1.47
C VAL A 78 10.30 50.06 1.01
N ARG A 79 9.57 50.32 -0.08
CA ARG A 79 9.30 51.69 -0.57
C ARG A 79 8.58 52.53 0.49
N LEU A 80 7.61 51.93 1.18
CA LEU A 80 6.84 52.55 2.25
C LEU A 80 7.74 52.90 3.45
N PHE A 81 8.63 51.99 3.86
CA PHE A 81 9.56 52.18 4.97
C PHE A 81 10.56 53.33 4.68
N TYR A 82 11.11 53.38 3.47
CA TYR A 82 11.97 54.51 3.07
C TYR A 82 11.20 55.83 2.98
N ALA A 83 9.98 55.83 2.43
CA ALA A 83 9.13 57.02 2.36
C ALA A 83 8.78 57.57 3.76
N ALA A 84 8.58 56.67 4.74
CA ALA A 84 8.34 57.05 6.14
C ALA A 84 9.52 57.81 6.78
N ARG A 85 10.75 57.47 6.39
CA ARG A 85 11.98 58.02 6.99
C ARG A 85 12.42 59.35 6.35
N THR A 86 12.21 59.53 5.05
CA THR A 86 12.73 60.70 4.28
C THR A 86 11.67 61.58 3.60
N GLY A 87 10.38 61.25 3.65
CA GLY A 87 9.33 61.99 2.94
C GLY A 87 8.71 63.19 3.70
N PRO A 88 8.23 64.23 2.99
CA PRO A 88 7.48 65.34 3.59
C PRO A 88 6.20 64.84 4.29
N GLY A 89 5.78 65.53 5.35
CA GLY A 89 4.96 65.04 6.48
C GLY A 89 3.70 64.19 6.24
N GLY A 90 3.14 64.13 5.02
CA GLY A 90 1.96 63.32 4.69
C GLY A 90 2.18 61.80 4.61
N SER A 91 3.40 61.33 4.30
CA SER A 91 3.68 59.89 4.11
C SER A 91 3.65 59.08 5.43
N ARG A 92 3.89 59.71 6.57
CA ARG A 92 4.02 59.02 7.87
C ARG A 92 2.69 58.48 8.40
N LEU A 93 1.57 59.14 8.11
CA LEU A 93 0.24 58.70 8.54
C LEU A 93 -0.18 57.42 7.80
N GLN A 94 0.02 57.39 6.48
CA GLN A 94 -0.27 56.21 5.65
C GLN A 94 0.53 54.98 6.10
N VAL A 95 1.80 55.16 6.45
CA VAL A 95 2.67 54.06 6.93
C VAL A 95 2.15 53.51 8.27
N LYS A 96 1.82 54.38 9.23
CA LYS A 96 1.26 53.95 10.52
C LYS A 96 -0.05 53.17 10.35
N LEU A 97 -0.93 53.63 9.46
CA LEU A 97 -2.20 52.97 9.19
C LEU A 97 -2.01 51.59 8.56
N ILE A 98 -1.08 51.47 7.59
CA ILE A 98 -0.75 50.19 6.96
C ILE A 98 -0.12 49.23 7.98
N LEU A 99 0.80 49.69 8.82
CA LEU A 99 1.40 48.84 9.87
C LEU A 99 0.35 48.35 10.87
N ALA A 100 -0.55 49.23 11.30
CA ALA A 100 -1.64 48.87 12.21
C ALA A 100 -2.58 47.83 11.57
N PHE A 101 -2.93 47.99 10.30
CA PHE A 101 -3.76 47.04 9.56
C PHE A 101 -3.07 45.68 9.37
N VAL A 102 -1.79 45.68 9.00
CA VAL A 102 -0.99 44.45 8.86
C VAL A 102 -0.87 43.74 10.21
N GLY A 103 -0.56 44.46 11.29
CA GLY A 103 -0.49 43.87 12.63
C GLY A 103 -1.84 43.30 13.08
N PHE A 104 -2.93 44.04 12.86
CA PHE A 104 -4.28 43.61 13.22
C PHE A 104 -4.72 42.35 12.47
N THR A 105 -4.32 42.18 11.21
CA THR A 105 -4.64 40.97 10.43
C THR A 105 -3.69 39.80 10.74
N LEU A 106 -2.41 40.06 11.01
CA LEU A 106 -1.42 39.01 11.30
C LEU A 106 -1.72 38.24 12.59
N VAL A 107 -2.12 38.94 13.65
CA VAL A 107 -2.38 38.33 14.97
C VAL A 107 -3.40 37.18 14.88
N PRO A 108 -4.64 37.38 14.38
CA PRO A 108 -5.61 36.30 14.29
C PRO A 108 -5.20 35.21 13.27
N SER A 109 -4.52 35.58 12.18
CA SER A 109 -4.04 34.60 11.19
C SER A 109 -2.98 33.65 11.78
N VAL A 110 -2.05 34.15 12.58
CA VAL A 110 -1.02 33.33 13.22
C VAL A 110 -1.64 32.39 14.26
N VAL A 111 -2.56 32.89 15.07
CA VAL A 111 -3.30 32.06 16.04
C VAL A 111 -4.05 30.95 15.31
N LEU A 112 -4.78 31.29 14.24
CA LEU A 112 -5.53 30.31 13.43
C LEU A 112 -4.58 29.29 12.77
N PHE A 113 -3.43 29.72 12.27
CA PHE A 113 -2.43 28.83 11.68
C PHE A 113 -1.95 27.76 12.67
N PHE A 114 -1.58 28.15 13.89
CA PHE A 114 -1.15 27.20 14.91
C PHE A 114 -2.28 26.26 15.36
N LEU A 115 -3.49 26.78 15.55
CA LEU A 115 -4.66 25.96 15.88
C LEU A 115 -4.96 24.95 14.77
N ALA A 116 -5.01 25.40 13.52
CA ALA A 116 -5.28 24.55 12.37
C ALA A 116 -4.18 23.49 12.21
N SER A 117 -2.91 23.86 12.33
CA SER A 117 -1.79 22.91 12.26
C SER A 117 -1.88 21.83 13.35
N GLY A 118 -2.15 22.23 14.60
CA GLY A 118 -2.35 21.29 15.70
C GLY A 118 -3.54 20.36 15.48
N LEU A 119 -4.68 20.91 15.04
CA LEU A 119 -5.88 20.13 14.71
C LEU A 119 -5.65 19.16 13.55
N ILE A 120 -5.00 19.59 12.48
CA ILE A 120 -4.66 18.76 11.33
C ILE A 120 -3.77 17.60 11.77
N ASN A 121 -2.69 17.88 12.50
CA ASN A 121 -1.76 16.85 12.97
C ASN A 121 -2.47 15.82 13.87
N LYS A 122 -3.31 16.28 14.79
CA LYS A 122 -4.08 15.41 15.69
C LYS A 122 -5.15 14.60 14.94
N SER A 123 -5.86 15.23 14.01
CA SER A 123 -6.92 14.59 13.23
C SER A 123 -6.38 13.53 12.28
N PHE A 124 -5.24 13.79 11.63
CA PHE A 124 -4.54 12.80 10.82
C PHE A 124 -4.18 11.57 11.63
N ASN A 125 -3.54 11.75 12.80
CA ASN A 125 -3.16 10.64 13.65
C ASN A 125 -4.38 9.83 14.14
N THR A 126 -5.48 10.52 14.46
CA THR A 126 -6.68 9.89 15.05
C THR A 126 -7.54 9.16 14.02
N ILE A 127 -7.87 9.81 12.91
CA ILE A 127 -8.81 9.27 11.91
C ILE A 127 -8.12 8.21 11.04
N PHE A 128 -6.82 8.35 10.77
CA PHE A 128 -6.08 7.41 9.93
C PHE A 128 -5.65 6.17 10.72
N SER A 129 -5.13 6.32 11.94
CA SER A 129 -4.68 5.17 12.75
C SER A 129 -5.83 4.22 13.09
N MET A 130 -6.96 4.74 13.60
CA MET A 130 -8.08 3.88 14.00
C MET A 130 -8.73 3.16 12.82
N LYS A 131 -8.86 3.81 11.67
CA LYS A 131 -9.45 3.18 10.48
C LYS A 131 -8.54 2.11 9.90
N VAL A 132 -7.24 2.37 9.81
CA VAL A 132 -6.27 1.40 9.29
C VAL A 132 -6.14 0.21 10.24
N GLU A 133 -6.04 0.46 11.54
CA GLU A 133 -5.93 -0.62 12.55
C GLU A 133 -7.18 -1.51 12.57
N ASN A 134 -8.38 -0.92 12.56
CA ASN A 134 -9.62 -1.70 12.57
C ASN A 134 -9.84 -2.45 11.25
N ALA A 135 -9.50 -1.86 10.11
CA ALA A 135 -9.55 -2.54 8.82
C ALA A 135 -8.58 -3.73 8.79
N LEU A 136 -7.35 -3.55 9.27
CA LEU A 136 -6.35 -4.63 9.36
C LEU A 136 -6.81 -5.75 10.30
N LYS A 137 -7.32 -5.42 11.48
CA LYS A 137 -7.87 -6.40 12.43
C LYS A 137 -9.05 -7.16 11.83
N GLY A 138 -10.00 -6.44 11.22
CA GLY A 138 -11.16 -7.04 10.56
C GLY A 138 -10.78 -7.96 9.40
N SER A 139 -9.86 -7.53 8.53
CA SER A 139 -9.35 -8.36 7.44
C SER A 139 -8.61 -9.60 7.95
N PHE A 140 -7.82 -9.48 9.03
CA PHE A 140 -7.14 -10.62 9.64
C PHE A 140 -8.13 -11.62 10.26
N GLU A 141 -9.16 -11.14 10.97
CA GLU A 141 -10.20 -11.99 11.56
C GLU A 141 -11.02 -12.73 10.48
N VAL A 142 -11.37 -12.04 9.39
CA VAL A 142 -12.05 -12.65 8.24
C VAL A 142 -11.16 -13.70 7.59
N ALA A 143 -9.88 -13.40 7.33
CA ALA A 143 -8.94 -14.37 6.78
C ALA A 143 -8.79 -15.59 7.69
N GLN A 144 -8.60 -15.39 9.00
CA GLN A 144 -8.47 -16.48 9.96
C GLN A 144 -9.73 -17.36 10.01
N THR A 145 -10.91 -16.75 9.94
CA THR A 145 -12.18 -17.47 9.90
C THR A 145 -12.33 -18.25 8.60
N PHE A 146 -11.97 -17.65 7.46
CA PHE A 146 -11.97 -18.32 6.16
C PHE A 146 -11.05 -19.54 6.14
N TYR A 147 -9.81 -19.44 6.63
CA TYR A 147 -8.90 -20.58 6.70
C TYR A 147 -9.40 -21.66 7.66
N ARG A 148 -9.89 -21.32 8.87
CA ARG A 148 -10.46 -22.31 9.80
C ARG A 148 -11.66 -23.05 9.21
N GLU A 149 -12.53 -22.33 8.52
CA GLU A 149 -13.71 -22.93 7.88
C GLU A 149 -13.28 -23.83 6.70
N THR A 150 -12.29 -23.39 5.93
CA THR A 150 -11.72 -24.21 4.86
C THR A 150 -11.06 -25.46 5.40
N GLU A 151 -10.28 -25.39 6.48
CA GLU A 151 -9.68 -26.56 7.14
C GLU A 151 -10.74 -27.56 7.61
N ARG A 152 -11.83 -27.08 8.23
CA ARG A 152 -12.95 -27.94 8.65
C ARG A 152 -13.62 -28.63 7.47
N ASN A 153 -13.87 -27.89 6.39
CA ASN A 153 -14.50 -28.42 5.19
C ASN A 153 -13.60 -29.46 4.51
N VAL A 154 -12.32 -29.17 4.34
CA VAL A 154 -11.36 -30.08 3.72
C VAL A 154 -11.17 -31.34 4.59
N LEU A 155 -11.24 -31.25 5.92
CA LEU A 155 -11.26 -32.42 6.80
C LEU A 155 -12.53 -33.27 6.65
N ALA A 156 -13.70 -32.64 6.55
CA ALA A 156 -14.96 -33.33 6.30
C ALA A 156 -14.95 -34.03 4.93
N ASP A 157 -14.41 -33.37 3.91
CA ASP A 157 -14.21 -33.93 2.57
C ASP A 157 -13.23 -35.11 2.60
N ALA A 158 -12.10 -34.98 3.33
CA ALA A 158 -11.12 -36.05 3.51
C ALA A 158 -11.76 -37.28 4.15
N GLU A 159 -12.56 -37.07 5.19
CA GLU A 159 -13.27 -38.13 5.88
C GLU A 159 -14.32 -38.81 4.98
N GLN A 160 -15.10 -38.01 4.25
CA GLN A 160 -16.08 -38.54 3.30
C GLN A 160 -15.40 -39.38 2.21
N LEU A 161 -14.30 -38.88 1.65
CA LEU A 161 -13.52 -39.60 0.64
C LEU A 161 -12.95 -40.90 1.23
N ALA A 162 -12.38 -40.86 2.43
CA ALA A 162 -11.86 -42.03 3.13
C ALA A 162 -12.94 -43.11 3.27
N ARG A 163 -14.13 -42.74 3.77
CA ARG A 163 -15.27 -43.67 3.91
C ARG A 163 -15.75 -44.25 2.58
N ARG A 164 -15.66 -43.51 1.47
CA ARG A 164 -16.02 -44.01 0.13
C ARG A 164 -14.97 -45.01 -0.37
N ILE A 165 -13.70 -44.70 -0.19
CA ILE A 165 -12.57 -45.58 -0.54
C ILE A 165 -12.61 -46.88 0.27
N GLU A 166 -12.85 -46.81 1.59
CA GLU A 166 -13.04 -47.98 2.46
C GLU A 166 -14.16 -48.89 1.95
N ARG A 167 -15.34 -48.32 1.66
CA ARG A 167 -16.49 -49.05 1.11
C ARG A 167 -16.23 -49.68 -0.25
N SER A 168 -15.35 -49.10 -1.06
CA SER A 168 -14.97 -49.63 -2.37
C SER A 168 -14.01 -50.83 -2.31
N GLY A 169 -13.62 -51.25 -1.10
CA GLY A 169 -12.80 -52.44 -0.85
C GLY A 169 -11.32 -52.14 -0.61
N TRP A 170 -11.00 -51.00 0.01
CA TRP A 170 -9.63 -50.70 0.46
C TRP A 170 -9.10 -51.82 1.37
N GLY A 171 -7.93 -52.37 1.03
CA GLY A 171 -7.30 -53.48 1.76
C GLY A 171 -7.84 -54.89 1.43
N SER A 172 -8.89 -55.02 0.61
CA SER A 172 -9.58 -56.32 0.36
C SER A 172 -9.08 -57.10 -0.87
N SER A 173 -8.13 -56.57 -1.64
CA SER A 173 -7.44 -57.21 -2.78
C SER A 173 -6.38 -56.22 -3.31
N PRO A 174 -5.27 -56.62 -3.95
CA PRO A 174 -4.35 -55.68 -4.59
C PRO A 174 -5.03 -55.07 -5.84
N ALA A 175 -5.93 -54.12 -5.61
CA ALA A 175 -6.39 -53.22 -6.66
C ALA A 175 -5.16 -52.48 -7.19
N GLY A 176 -4.84 -52.70 -8.47
CA GLY A 176 -3.70 -52.04 -9.11
C GLY A 176 -3.86 -50.51 -9.07
N ALA A 177 -2.74 -49.79 -9.03
CA ALA A 177 -2.69 -48.33 -8.97
C ALA A 177 -3.59 -47.64 -10.02
N ALA A 178 -3.76 -48.26 -11.20
CA ALA A 178 -4.64 -47.76 -12.26
C ALA A 178 -6.12 -47.68 -11.86
N ARG A 179 -6.65 -48.65 -11.09
CA ARG A 179 -8.03 -48.64 -10.59
C ARG A 179 -8.25 -47.50 -9.60
N TRP A 180 -7.30 -47.34 -8.67
CA TRP A 180 -7.40 -46.28 -7.68
C TRP A 180 -7.27 -44.91 -8.31
N LYS A 181 -6.40 -44.74 -9.30
CA LYS A 181 -6.26 -43.49 -10.05
C LYS A 181 -7.56 -43.05 -10.73
N SER A 182 -8.24 -43.96 -11.44
CA SER A 182 -9.51 -43.62 -12.11
C SER A 182 -10.64 -43.33 -11.12
N SER A 183 -10.72 -44.10 -10.03
CA SER A 183 -11.71 -43.87 -8.95
C SER A 183 -11.47 -42.53 -8.25
N LEU A 184 -10.22 -42.21 -7.92
CA LEU A 184 -9.84 -40.99 -7.22
C LEU A 184 -10.09 -39.75 -8.08
N GLU A 185 -9.86 -39.82 -9.40
CA GLU A 185 -10.18 -38.72 -10.32
C GLU A 185 -11.70 -38.48 -10.45
N ALA A 186 -12.51 -39.55 -10.43
CA ALA A 186 -13.96 -39.43 -10.43
C ALA A 186 -14.47 -38.77 -9.14
N GLU A 187 -14.01 -39.27 -7.98
CA GLU A 187 -14.38 -38.72 -6.66
C GLU A 187 -13.90 -37.26 -6.50
N ARG A 188 -12.67 -36.94 -6.96
CA ARG A 188 -12.14 -35.57 -6.97
C ARG A 188 -13.08 -34.62 -7.73
N LYS A 189 -13.55 -35.03 -8.92
CA LYS A 189 -14.47 -34.21 -9.73
C LYS A 189 -15.86 -34.10 -9.09
N GLU A 190 -16.40 -35.19 -8.57
CA GLU A 190 -17.73 -35.21 -7.93
C GLU A 190 -17.77 -34.32 -6.67
N MET A 191 -16.72 -34.40 -5.84
CA MET A 191 -16.60 -33.63 -4.60
C MET A 191 -16.05 -32.21 -4.82
N GLY A 192 -15.66 -31.85 -6.05
CA GLY A 192 -15.11 -30.53 -6.37
C GLY A 192 -13.76 -30.25 -5.71
N LEU A 193 -12.93 -31.28 -5.51
CA LEU A 193 -11.60 -31.18 -4.90
C LEU A 193 -10.56 -30.74 -5.93
N ASP A 194 -9.52 -30.02 -5.49
CA ASP A 194 -8.48 -29.56 -6.40
C ASP A 194 -7.42 -30.64 -6.62
N ALA A 195 -7.06 -31.35 -5.56
CA ALA A 195 -6.28 -32.57 -5.67
C ALA A 195 -6.66 -33.55 -4.56
N ALA A 196 -6.38 -34.82 -4.82
CA ALA A 196 -6.52 -35.90 -3.88
C ALA A 196 -5.38 -36.90 -4.08
N TRP A 197 -4.84 -37.41 -2.98
CA TRP A 197 -3.82 -38.45 -2.95
C TRP A 197 -4.25 -39.59 -2.04
N LEU A 198 -3.81 -40.77 -2.40
CA LEU A 198 -4.01 -42.00 -1.67
C LEU A 198 -2.66 -42.59 -1.32
N PHE A 199 -2.41 -42.79 -0.04
CA PHE A 199 -1.16 -43.33 0.47
C PHE A 199 -1.39 -44.63 1.25
N GLY A 200 -0.44 -45.56 1.11
CA GLY A 200 -0.36 -46.73 1.98
C GLY A 200 0.17 -46.38 3.37
N ALA A 201 0.09 -47.32 4.32
CA ALA A 201 0.69 -47.18 5.65
C ALA A 201 2.22 -46.97 5.62
N ASP A 202 2.88 -47.41 4.53
CA ASP A 202 4.31 -47.19 4.27
C ASP A 202 4.62 -45.79 3.70
N ARG A 203 3.62 -44.90 3.64
CA ARG A 203 3.67 -43.54 3.08
C ARG A 203 4.00 -43.50 1.59
N LYS A 204 3.92 -44.64 0.88
CA LYS A 204 4.06 -44.64 -0.57
C LYS A 204 2.75 -44.24 -1.23
N GLU A 205 2.86 -43.42 -2.25
CA GLU A 205 1.73 -43.02 -3.07
C GLU A 205 1.19 -44.22 -3.84
N VAL A 206 -0.09 -44.51 -3.66
CA VAL A 206 -0.83 -45.55 -4.39
C VAL A 206 -1.51 -44.96 -5.61
N ALA A 207 -2.07 -43.75 -5.47
CA ALA A 207 -2.69 -43.00 -6.55
C ALA A 207 -2.75 -41.50 -6.22
N SER A 208 -2.78 -40.68 -7.27
CA SER A 208 -3.02 -39.25 -7.20
C SER A 208 -3.94 -38.78 -8.32
N ALA A 209 -4.73 -37.76 -8.01
CA ALA A 209 -5.65 -37.09 -8.91
C ALA A 209 -5.55 -35.58 -8.66
N ARG A 210 -5.19 -34.79 -9.67
CA ARG A 210 -4.97 -33.34 -9.51
C ARG A 210 -5.56 -32.56 -10.67
N ARG A 211 -6.06 -31.36 -10.38
CA ARG A 211 -6.49 -30.38 -11.38
C ARG A 211 -5.26 -29.89 -12.18
N GLY A 212 -5.41 -29.75 -13.49
CA GLY A 212 -4.28 -29.51 -14.40
C GLY A 212 -3.71 -28.08 -14.37
N ASP A 213 -4.42 -27.13 -13.78
CA ASP A 213 -4.05 -25.72 -13.61
C ASP A 213 -3.32 -25.44 -12.28
N LEU A 214 -3.13 -26.45 -11.43
CA LEU A 214 -2.40 -26.30 -10.17
C LEU A 214 -0.89 -26.10 -10.43
N PRO A 215 -0.22 -25.23 -9.64
CA PRO A 215 1.23 -25.02 -9.73
C PRO A 215 2.00 -26.34 -9.68
N GLU A 216 3.07 -26.48 -10.46
CA GLU A 216 3.90 -27.69 -10.44
C GLU A 216 4.59 -27.92 -9.08
N SER A 217 4.80 -26.85 -8.30
CA SER A 217 5.28 -26.92 -6.92
C SER A 217 4.25 -27.49 -5.93
N GLY A 218 2.97 -27.56 -6.31
CA GLY A 218 1.87 -28.01 -5.45
C GLY A 218 1.74 -29.53 -5.43
N THR A 219 2.59 -30.20 -4.66
CA THR A 219 2.48 -31.64 -4.38
C THR A 219 2.61 -31.90 -2.90
N PHE A 220 1.70 -32.71 -2.36
CA PHE A 220 1.75 -33.13 -0.97
C PHE A 220 3.01 -33.96 -0.69
N GLN A 221 3.78 -33.58 0.34
CA GLN A 221 4.93 -34.34 0.79
C GLN A 221 4.57 -35.22 2.00
N ALA A 222 4.55 -36.53 1.79
CA ALA A 222 4.24 -37.52 2.83
C ALA A 222 5.30 -37.68 3.95
N GLN A 223 6.20 -36.70 4.10
CA GLN A 223 7.26 -36.67 5.11
C GLN A 223 6.96 -35.71 6.28
N ALA A 224 5.80 -35.06 6.27
CA ALA A 224 5.43 -34.12 7.31
C ALA A 224 5.29 -34.81 8.69
N GLY A 225 5.88 -34.21 9.73
CA GLY A 225 5.91 -34.79 11.09
C GLY A 225 4.54 -34.93 11.77
N TYR A 226 3.47 -34.34 11.21
CA TYR A 226 2.10 -34.54 11.72
C TYR A 226 1.46 -35.85 11.23
N LEU A 227 2.05 -36.54 10.26
CA LEU A 227 1.51 -37.78 9.70
C LEU A 227 1.58 -38.97 10.67
N ASP A 228 2.47 -38.93 11.65
CA ASP A 228 2.53 -39.96 12.70
C ASP A 228 1.19 -40.06 13.43
N LYS A 229 0.60 -38.90 13.78
CA LYS A 229 -0.72 -38.83 14.42
C LYS A 229 -1.85 -39.26 13.51
N VAL A 230 -1.75 -39.00 12.21
CA VAL A 230 -2.70 -39.52 11.22
C VAL A 230 -2.67 -41.04 11.18
N LEU A 231 -1.48 -41.65 11.18
CA LEU A 231 -1.33 -43.10 11.20
C LEU A 231 -1.79 -43.74 12.52
N GLU A 232 -1.77 -42.99 13.63
CA GLU A 232 -2.39 -43.36 14.91
C GLU A 232 -3.93 -43.26 14.89
N GLY A 233 -4.50 -42.64 13.85
CA GLY A 233 -5.95 -42.52 13.64
C GLY A 233 -6.52 -41.13 13.89
N GLU A 234 -5.69 -40.12 14.15
CA GLU A 234 -6.11 -38.73 14.35
C GLU A 234 -6.05 -37.93 13.03
N PRO A 235 -7.18 -37.46 12.47
CA PRO A 235 -7.15 -36.64 11.27
C PRO A 235 -6.50 -35.27 11.53
N ARG A 236 -5.86 -34.71 10.49
CA ARG A 236 -5.10 -33.45 10.58
C ARG A 236 -5.34 -32.57 9.37
N SER A 237 -5.45 -31.26 9.61
CA SER A 237 -5.37 -30.26 8.55
C SER A 237 -4.00 -29.57 8.57
N SER A 238 -3.58 -29.06 7.43
CA SER A 238 -2.44 -28.17 7.30
C SER A 238 -2.66 -27.17 6.18
N VAL A 239 -2.00 -26.02 6.27
CA VAL A 239 -1.96 -25.02 5.20
C VAL A 239 -0.52 -24.99 4.67
N GLU A 240 -0.36 -25.19 3.37
CA GLU A 240 0.93 -25.19 2.69
C GLU A 240 0.92 -24.16 1.56
N SER A 241 2.00 -23.39 1.42
CA SER A 241 2.11 -22.42 0.33
C SER A 241 2.56 -23.10 -0.95
N TRP A 242 1.73 -23.02 -1.99
CA TRP A 242 1.96 -23.60 -3.31
C TRP A 242 2.08 -22.48 -4.35
N GLY A 243 3.31 -22.00 -4.60
CA GLY A 243 3.55 -20.97 -5.61
C GLY A 243 2.91 -19.62 -5.25
N GLU A 244 1.89 -19.20 -6.01
CA GLU A 244 1.16 -17.93 -5.80
C GLU A 244 -0.17 -18.11 -5.05
N GLY A 245 -0.25 -19.11 -4.18
CA GLY A 245 -1.44 -19.37 -3.37
C GLY A 245 -1.15 -20.34 -2.24
N ASP A 246 -2.17 -20.58 -1.42
CA ASP A 246 -2.14 -21.56 -0.35
C ASP A 246 -3.00 -22.76 -0.69
N ALA A 247 -2.53 -23.95 -0.35
CA ALA A 247 -3.33 -25.15 -0.34
C ALA A 247 -3.69 -25.52 1.10
N VAL A 248 -4.99 -25.61 1.35
CA VAL A 248 -5.50 -26.19 2.59
C VAL A 248 -5.67 -27.68 2.36
N LEU A 249 -4.97 -28.46 3.17
CA LEU A 249 -4.88 -29.91 3.09
C LEU A 249 -5.64 -30.52 4.26
N GLY A 250 -6.39 -31.57 3.97
CA GLY A 250 -7.05 -32.41 4.96
C GLY A 250 -6.56 -33.83 4.79
N VAL A 251 -6.06 -34.39 5.89
CA VAL A 251 -5.52 -35.74 5.93
C VAL A 251 -6.36 -36.59 6.86
N TYR A 252 -6.85 -37.70 6.33
CA TYR A 252 -7.71 -38.61 7.07
C TYR A 252 -7.22 -40.07 6.97
N PRO A 253 -7.15 -40.82 8.08
CA PRO A 253 -6.71 -42.21 8.07
C PRO A 253 -7.71 -43.13 7.37
N LEU A 254 -7.18 -44.08 6.61
CA LEU A 254 -7.95 -45.19 6.04
C LEU A 254 -7.82 -46.41 6.92
N LYS A 255 -8.94 -47.04 7.23
CA LYS A 255 -9.04 -48.23 8.06
C LYS A 255 -9.52 -49.42 7.25
N ALA A 256 -8.83 -50.55 7.40
CA ALA A 256 -9.29 -51.84 6.89
C ALA A 256 -9.29 -52.85 8.06
N GLY A 257 -10.43 -53.49 8.32
CA GLY A 257 -10.56 -54.44 9.44
C GLY A 257 -10.27 -53.82 10.82
N GLY A 258 -10.55 -52.52 10.99
CA GLY A 258 -10.34 -51.80 12.26
C GLY A 258 -8.91 -51.30 12.51
N LYS A 259 -7.95 -51.57 11.61
CA LYS A 259 -6.58 -51.06 11.68
C LYS A 259 -6.36 -49.98 10.62
N VAL A 260 -5.57 -48.95 10.96
CA VAL A 260 -5.14 -47.94 9.99
C VAL A 260 -4.17 -48.59 9.00
N THR A 261 -4.51 -48.59 7.72
CA THR A 261 -3.75 -49.25 6.64
C THR A 261 -3.29 -48.27 5.56
N GLY A 262 -3.65 -47.00 5.69
CA GLY A 262 -3.23 -45.92 4.81
C GLY A 262 -3.86 -44.60 5.23
N PHE A 263 -3.79 -43.60 4.35
CA PHE A 263 -4.44 -42.32 4.55
C PHE A 263 -4.77 -41.67 3.20
N VAL A 264 -5.79 -40.81 3.22
CA VAL A 264 -6.13 -39.95 2.09
C VAL A 264 -5.69 -38.53 2.41
N VAL A 265 -5.30 -37.81 1.38
CA VAL A 265 -5.06 -36.38 1.43
C VAL A 265 -5.97 -35.74 0.40
N VAL A 266 -6.69 -34.70 0.77
CA VAL A 266 -7.44 -33.86 -0.16
C VAL A 266 -6.97 -32.42 0.00
N SER A 267 -7.02 -31.65 -1.07
CA SER A 267 -6.62 -30.25 -1.06
C SER A 267 -7.64 -29.33 -1.70
N LYS A 268 -7.69 -28.10 -1.17
CA LYS A 268 -8.34 -26.95 -1.80
C LYS A 268 -7.33 -25.83 -1.95
N TYR A 269 -7.17 -25.31 -3.17
CA TYR A 269 -6.20 -24.28 -3.51
C TYR A 269 -6.85 -22.90 -3.55
N ILE A 270 -6.25 -21.98 -2.82
CA ILE A 270 -6.65 -20.59 -2.70
C ILE A 270 -5.59 -19.75 -3.41
N SER A 271 -5.96 -19.22 -4.57
CA SER A 271 -5.14 -18.25 -5.33
C SER A 271 -5.05 -16.93 -4.57
N TYR A 272 -3.88 -16.28 -4.56
CA TYR A 272 -3.75 -14.89 -4.09
C TYR A 272 -4.26 -13.85 -5.09
N ARG A 273 -4.58 -14.27 -6.32
CA ARG A 273 -5.19 -13.46 -7.39
C ARG A 273 -6.69 -13.67 -7.47
#